data_AF-A0A7C1IGV6-F1
#
_entry.id   AF-A0A7C1IGV6-F1
#
_cell.length_a   1.000
_cell.length_b   1.000
_cell.length_c   1.000
_cell.angle_alpha   90.00
_cell.angle_beta   90.00
_cell.angle_gamma   90.00
#
_symmetry.space_group_name_H-M   'P 1'
#
loop_
_entity.id
_entity.type
_entity.pdbx_description
1 polymer ?
#
loop_
_entity_poly.entity_id
_entity_poly.type
_entity_poly.pdbx_seq_one_letter_code
_entity_poly.pdbx_strand_id
1 'polypeptide(L)'
;MNKDKKYFFTCEECGSHELYVEYSYTIRCGTYYETYSEVGELDHAHHIEWYDKGIVESGHDNDYADDEDDVDVEGDESDGPEWVIDEESEEWYVRCCCCDREIEFGWSRPNRGGRIWPAECADFKPWRCFSEPRYYQEWKRRNWLRPPSTEY
;
A
#
# COMPACT_ATOMS: atom_id res chain seq x y z
N MET A 1 13.46 -31.78 -9.89
CA MET A 1 13.14 -30.86 -8.78
C MET A 1 14.41 -30.10 -8.44
N ASN A 2 14.53 -28.84 -8.86
CA ASN A 2 15.72 -28.02 -8.63
C ASN A 2 15.87 -27.73 -7.14
N LYS A 3 17.00 -28.13 -6.55
CA LYS A 3 17.31 -28.05 -5.12
C LYS A 3 17.79 -26.67 -4.65
N ASP A 4 17.71 -25.64 -5.49
CA ASP A 4 18.35 -24.33 -5.22
C ASP A 4 17.45 -23.12 -5.52
N LYS A 5 16.13 -23.21 -5.31
CA LYS A 5 15.34 -21.99 -5.12
C LYS A 5 15.53 -21.56 -3.67
N LYS A 6 16.54 -20.73 -3.42
CA LYS A 6 16.69 -20.05 -2.13
C LYS A 6 15.53 -19.06 -2.04
N TYR A 7 14.50 -19.43 -1.28
CA TYR A 7 13.34 -18.57 -1.10
C TYR A 7 13.76 -17.28 -0.41
N PHE A 8 13.22 -16.17 -0.89
CA PHE A 8 13.50 -14.84 -0.40
C PHE A 8 12.75 -14.54 0.91
N PHE A 9 11.55 -15.12 1.05
CA PHE A 9 10.69 -15.07 2.22
C PHE A 9 10.29 -16.49 2.64
N THR A 10 10.04 -16.70 3.93
CA THR A 10 9.39 -17.91 4.45
C THR A 10 8.53 -17.52 5.65
N CYS A 11 7.22 -17.66 5.53
CA CYS A 11 6.27 -17.33 6.59
C CYS A 11 6.51 -18.24 7.79
N GLU A 12 6.73 -17.64 8.97
CA GLU A 12 6.97 -18.39 10.21
C GLU A 12 5.78 -19.25 10.66
N GLU A 13 4.56 -18.89 10.27
CA GLU A 13 3.35 -19.63 10.69
C GLU A 13 2.95 -20.75 9.74
N CYS A 14 2.94 -20.52 8.43
CA CYS A 14 2.44 -21.49 7.44
C CYS A 14 3.52 -22.06 6.51
N GLY A 15 4.74 -21.53 6.53
CA GLY A 15 5.84 -21.96 5.67
C GLY A 15 5.72 -21.52 4.21
N SER A 16 4.73 -20.69 3.84
CA SER A 16 4.62 -20.13 2.50
C SER A 16 5.81 -19.25 2.15
N HIS A 17 6.11 -19.14 0.85
CA HIS A 17 7.21 -18.33 0.32
C HIS A 17 6.74 -17.13 -0.50
N GLU A 18 5.44 -16.86 -0.49
CA GLU A 18 4.80 -15.81 -1.29
C GLU A 18 4.20 -14.73 -0.40
N LEU A 19 4.37 -13.48 -0.84
CA LEU A 19 3.86 -12.27 -0.23
C LEU A 19 3.04 -11.49 -1.25
N TYR A 20 2.06 -10.74 -0.75
CA TYR A 20 1.41 -9.69 -1.50
C TYR A 20 1.41 -8.40 -0.69
N VAL A 21 1.28 -7.28 -1.39
CA VAL A 21 1.10 -5.95 -0.83
C VAL A 21 -0.34 -5.54 -1.03
N GLU A 22 -0.97 -5.03 0.01
CA GLU A 22 -2.28 -4.39 -0.03
C GLU A 22 -2.07 -2.90 0.26
N TYR A 23 -2.64 -2.04 -0.59
CA TYR A 23 -2.64 -0.59 -0.43
C TYR A 23 -4.06 -0.07 -0.48
N SER A 24 -4.50 0.56 0.60
CA SER A 24 -5.81 1.20 0.67
C SER A 24 -5.69 2.70 0.86
N TYR A 25 -6.53 3.46 0.18
CA TYR A 25 -6.55 4.92 0.21
C TYR A 25 -7.95 5.46 -0.03
N THR A 26 -8.20 6.69 0.40
CA THR A 26 -9.45 7.41 0.16
C THR A 26 -9.20 8.55 -0.81
N ILE A 27 -10.02 8.68 -1.84
CA ILE A 27 -10.09 9.88 -2.67
C ILE A 27 -11.25 10.76 -2.21
N ARG A 28 -11.06 12.08 -2.22
CA ARG A 28 -12.04 13.05 -1.75
C ARG A 28 -12.33 14.11 -2.81
N CYS A 29 -13.57 14.55 -2.85
CA CYS A 29 -14.08 15.62 -3.70
C CYS A 29 -15.10 16.43 -2.89
N GLY A 30 -14.67 17.56 -2.33
CA GLY A 30 -15.51 18.35 -1.41
C GLY A 30 -15.89 17.53 -0.17
N THR A 31 -17.19 17.26 0.01
CA THR A 31 -17.73 16.41 1.09
C THR A 31 -17.88 14.94 0.71
N TYR A 32 -17.68 14.60 -0.57
CA TYR A 32 -17.74 13.23 -1.08
C TYR A 32 -16.40 12.55 -0.91
N TYR A 33 -16.43 11.25 -0.62
CA TYR A 33 -15.23 10.43 -0.53
C TYR A 33 -15.54 9.00 -0.96
N GLU A 34 -14.52 8.32 -1.46
CA GLU A 34 -14.56 6.92 -1.85
C GLU A 34 -13.26 6.23 -1.43
N THR A 35 -13.35 4.98 -0.99
CA THR A 35 -12.19 4.20 -0.53
C THR A 35 -11.86 3.10 -1.52
N TYR A 36 -10.58 2.99 -1.83
CA TYR A 36 -10.00 2.10 -2.82
C TYR A 36 -9.04 1.14 -2.12
N SER A 37 -8.88 -0.06 -2.67
CA SER A 37 -7.86 -1.01 -2.26
C SER A 37 -7.27 -1.70 -3.48
N GLU A 38 -5.94 -1.73 -3.54
CA GLU A 38 -5.15 -2.31 -4.60
C GLU A 38 -4.25 -3.41 -4.02
N VAL A 39 -4.02 -4.45 -4.82
CA VAL A 39 -3.19 -5.58 -4.44
C VAL A 39 -2.08 -5.77 -5.49
N GLY A 40 -0.86 -6.01 -5.02
CA GLY A 40 0.28 -6.29 -5.88
C GLY A 40 1.20 -7.36 -5.31
N GLU A 41 2.09 -7.90 -6.13
CA GLU A 41 3.15 -8.81 -5.71
C GLU A 41 4.43 -8.04 -5.38
N LEU A 42 5.23 -8.55 -4.45
CA LEU A 42 6.55 -8.01 -4.17
C LEU A 42 7.61 -8.85 -4.89
N ASP A 43 8.36 -8.22 -5.80
CA ASP A 43 9.45 -8.89 -6.51
C ASP A 43 10.70 -9.10 -5.62
N HIS A 44 11.68 -9.86 -6.12
CA HIS A 44 12.96 -10.08 -5.42
C HIS A 44 13.81 -8.81 -5.22
N ALA A 45 13.50 -7.73 -5.94
CA ALA A 45 14.16 -6.45 -5.81
C ALA A 45 13.38 -5.47 -4.91
N HIS A 46 12.32 -5.95 -4.24
CA HIS A 46 11.44 -5.21 -3.33
C HIS A 46 10.59 -4.14 -4.02
N HIS A 47 10.30 -4.31 -5.31
CA HIS A 47 9.33 -3.49 -6.06
C HIS A 47 7.96 -4.16 -6.04
N ILE A 48 6.94 -3.31 -6.07
CA ILE A 48 5.55 -3.76 -6.14
C ILE A 48 5.17 -3.85 -7.62
N GLU A 49 4.72 -5.02 -8.04
CA GLU A 49 4.07 -5.22 -9.32
C GLU A 49 2.55 -5.31 -9.07
N TRP A 50 1.83 -4.24 -9.43
CA TRP A 50 0.38 -4.19 -9.24
C TRP A 50 -0.32 -5.16 -10.19
N TYR A 51 -1.33 -5.87 -9.66
CA TYR A 51 -2.24 -6.58 -10.55
C TYR A 51 -3.12 -5.55 -11.26
N ASP A 52 -3.13 -5.56 -12.58
CA ASP A 52 -4.14 -4.86 -13.38
C ASP A 52 -5.51 -5.50 -13.10
N LYS A 53 -6.18 -5.07 -12.04
CA LYS A 53 -7.56 -5.43 -11.74
C LYS A 53 -8.28 -4.22 -11.18
N GLY A 54 -9.33 -3.85 -11.89
CA GLY A 54 -10.11 -2.65 -11.68
C GLY A 54 -10.48 -2.43 -10.23
N ILE A 55 -10.37 -1.15 -9.86
CA ILE A 55 -11.04 -0.46 -8.77
C ILE A 55 -12.25 -1.29 -8.29
N VAL A 56 -12.19 -1.78 -7.05
CA VAL A 56 -13.40 -2.25 -6.37
C VAL A 56 -14.13 -0.99 -5.92
N GLU A 57 -14.96 -0.44 -6.81
CA GLU A 57 -15.86 0.65 -6.45
C GLU A 57 -16.75 0.13 -5.32
N SER A 58 -16.64 0.71 -4.13
CA SER A 58 -17.65 0.50 -3.10
C SER A 58 -18.95 1.11 -3.62
N GLY A 59 -19.87 0.24 -4.07
CA GLY A 59 -21.07 0.62 -4.81
C GLY A 59 -21.79 1.82 -4.22
N HIS A 60 -21.72 2.94 -4.93
CA HIS A 60 -22.76 3.96 -4.90
C HIS A 60 -23.80 3.53 -5.94
N ASP A 61 -24.81 2.78 -5.49
CA ASP A 61 -26.09 2.71 -6.19
C ASP A 61 -26.69 4.13 -6.13
N ASN A 62 -26.28 4.98 -7.07
CA ASN A 62 -26.88 6.28 -7.26
C ASN A 62 -27.96 6.11 -8.32
N ASP A 63 -29.12 5.66 -7.86
CA ASP A 63 -30.36 5.53 -8.61
C ASP A 63 -30.82 6.94 -9.04
N TYR A 64 -30.21 7.50 -10.09
CA TYR A 64 -30.77 8.69 -10.74
C TYR A 64 -32.05 8.27 -11.47
N ALA A 65 -33.17 8.49 -10.80
CA ALA A 65 -34.46 8.58 -11.44
C ALA A 65 -34.45 9.79 -12.40
N ASP A 66 -34.50 9.46 -13.68
CA ASP A 66 -35.18 10.16 -14.78
C ASP A 66 -36.13 11.29 -14.34
N ASP A 67 -35.75 12.53 -14.65
CA ASP A 67 -36.68 13.63 -14.87
C ASP A 67 -36.13 14.46 -16.04
N GLU A 68 -36.77 14.29 -17.19
CA GLU A 68 -36.54 15.06 -18.41
C GLU A 68 -36.96 16.52 -18.20
N ASP A 69 -36.01 17.46 -18.25
CA ASP A 69 -36.34 18.85 -18.60
C ASP A 69 -35.18 19.50 -19.38
N ASP A 70 -35.48 19.82 -20.64
CA ASP A 70 -34.60 20.49 -21.61
C ASP A 70 -34.26 21.91 -21.11
N VAL A 71 -33.00 22.14 -20.71
CA VAL A 71 -32.44 23.49 -20.57
C VAL A 71 -31.06 23.59 -21.22
N ASP A 72 -31.02 24.25 -22.39
CA ASP A 72 -29.80 24.77 -23.02
C ASP A 72 -29.13 25.78 -22.06
N VAL A 73 -28.00 25.37 -21.46
CA VAL A 73 -27.07 26.28 -20.78
C VAL A 73 -25.69 26.10 -21.41
N GLU A 74 -25.25 27.17 -22.06
CA GLU A 74 -23.92 27.40 -22.64
C GLU A 74 -22.81 26.94 -21.67
N GLY A 75 -21.93 26.07 -22.18
CA GLY A 75 -20.85 25.44 -21.44
C GLY A 75 -19.81 26.44 -20.94
N ASP A 76 -19.91 26.78 -19.66
CA ASP A 76 -18.75 27.14 -18.85
C ASP A 76 -18.05 25.82 -18.51
N GLU A 77 -16.82 25.63 -18.98
CA GLU A 77 -15.94 24.51 -18.59
C GLU A 77 -15.52 24.73 -17.13
N SER A 78 -16.50 24.71 -16.22
CA SER A 78 -16.29 24.72 -14.79
C SER A 78 -15.53 23.43 -14.49
N ASP A 79 -14.22 23.54 -14.29
CA ASP A 79 -13.36 22.50 -13.73
C ASP A 79 -14.15 21.82 -12.60
N GLY A 80 -14.65 20.61 -12.88
CA GLY A 80 -15.36 19.82 -11.89
C GLY A 80 -14.45 19.64 -10.66
N PRO A 81 -15.03 19.43 -9.47
CA PRO A 81 -14.24 19.35 -8.26
C PRO A 81 -13.13 18.30 -8.41
N GLU A 82 -11.89 18.73 -8.16
CA GLU A 82 -10.70 17.89 -8.31
C GLU A 82 -10.70 16.79 -7.25
N TRP A 83 -10.71 15.52 -7.69
CA TRP A 83 -10.57 14.37 -6.82
C TRP A 83 -9.12 14.25 -6.35
N VAL A 84 -8.91 14.33 -5.05
CA VAL A 84 -7.58 14.27 -4.43
C VAL A 84 -7.46 13.08 -3.51
N ILE A 85 -6.30 12.43 -3.50
CA ILE A 85 -5.99 11.38 -2.53
C ILE A 85 -5.80 12.02 -1.15
N ASP A 86 -6.50 11.49 -0.16
CA ASP A 86 -6.29 11.82 1.24
C ASP A 86 -5.06 11.05 1.76
N GLU A 87 -3.89 11.68 1.74
CA GLU A 87 -2.62 11.08 2.17
C GLU A 87 -2.66 10.53 3.60
N GLU A 88 -3.52 11.08 4.48
CA GLU A 88 -3.68 10.60 5.85
C GLU A 88 -4.45 9.27 5.94
N SER A 89 -5.24 8.96 4.91
CA SER A 89 -6.04 7.73 4.80
C SER A 89 -5.26 6.53 4.25
N GLU A 90 -4.04 6.76 3.77
CA GLU A 90 -3.24 5.71 3.15
C GLU A 90 -2.81 4.65 4.17
N GLU A 91 -3.08 3.39 3.86
CA GLU A 91 -2.63 2.24 4.63
C GLU A 91 -1.99 1.19 3.73
N TRP A 92 -0.86 0.65 4.19
CA TRP A 92 -0.05 -0.31 3.46
C TRP A 92 0.14 -1.56 4.31
N TYR A 93 -0.05 -2.73 3.73
CA TYR A 93 0.15 -4.02 4.38
C TYR A 93 0.98 -4.92 3.50
N VAL A 94 1.92 -5.66 4.10
CA VAL A 94 2.58 -6.80 3.46
C VAL A 94 2.01 -8.04 4.11
N ARG A 95 1.43 -8.95 3.33
CA ARG A 95 0.73 -10.13 3.85
C ARG A 95 1.23 -11.40 3.20
N CYS A 96 1.20 -12.48 3.96
CA CYS A 96 1.47 -13.81 3.44
C CYS A 96 0.32 -14.32 2.58
N CYS A 97 0.57 -14.72 1.33
CA CYS A 97 -0.47 -15.18 0.39
C CYS A 97 -1.26 -16.41 0.87
N CYS A 98 -0.72 -17.19 1.80
CA CYS A 98 -1.35 -18.44 2.27
C CYS A 98 -2.19 -18.29 3.54
N CYS A 99 -1.71 -17.56 4.55
CA CYS A 99 -2.38 -17.43 5.86
C CYS A 99 -2.84 -16.00 6.18
N ASP A 100 -2.65 -15.07 5.25
CA ASP A 100 -3.05 -13.66 5.35
C ASP A 100 -2.41 -12.85 6.49
N ARG A 101 -1.43 -13.44 7.18
CA ARG A 101 -0.73 -12.77 8.27
C ARG A 101 0.05 -11.56 7.75
N GLU A 102 -0.13 -10.44 8.44
CA GLU A 102 0.66 -9.22 8.25
C GLU A 102 2.11 -9.44 8.67
N ILE A 103 3.01 -8.99 7.80
CA ILE A 103 4.46 -9.02 7.96
C ILE A 103 4.93 -7.59 8.21
N GLU A 104 5.66 -7.36 9.29
CA GLU A 104 6.28 -6.04 9.52
C GLU A 104 7.19 -5.68 8.35
N PHE A 105 7.27 -4.40 8.00
CA PHE A 105 8.12 -3.94 6.90
C PHE A 105 8.61 -2.51 7.12
N GLY A 106 9.57 -2.10 6.31
CA GLY A 106 9.98 -0.71 6.22
C GLY A 106 10.25 -0.26 4.80
N TRP A 107 10.41 1.04 4.65
CA TRP A 107 10.60 1.73 3.39
C TRP A 107 12.06 2.01 3.12
N SER A 108 12.47 1.94 1.86
CA SER A 108 13.83 2.31 1.46
C SER A 108 14.11 3.82 1.56
N ARG A 109 13.06 4.66 1.61
CA ARG A 109 13.12 6.12 1.70
C ARG A 109 12.10 6.63 2.74
N PRO A 110 12.27 7.85 3.28
CA PRO A 110 11.29 8.43 4.18
C PRO A 110 9.93 8.67 3.48
N ASN A 111 8.88 8.93 4.26
CA ASN A 111 7.52 9.26 3.80
C ASN A 111 6.95 8.21 2.84
N ARG A 112 6.99 6.93 3.25
CA ARG A 112 6.48 5.79 2.47
C ARG A 112 7.04 5.71 1.03
N GLY A 113 8.29 6.15 0.88
CA GLY A 113 8.93 6.25 -0.42
C GLY A 113 9.72 5.00 -0.84
N GLY A 114 9.71 4.73 -2.14
CA GLY A 114 10.55 3.72 -2.77
C GLY A 114 10.08 2.30 -2.51
N ARG A 115 11.02 1.41 -2.19
CA ARG A 115 10.81 -0.04 -2.03
C ARG A 115 10.32 -0.43 -0.64
N ILE A 116 9.55 -1.51 -0.56
CA ILE A 116 9.05 -2.12 0.68
C ILE A 116 9.93 -3.30 1.05
N TRP A 117 10.50 -3.30 2.26
CA TRP A 117 11.39 -4.33 2.78
C TRP A 117 10.72 -5.09 3.93
N PRO A 118 10.19 -6.31 3.69
CA PRO A 118 9.55 -7.10 4.72
C PRO A 118 10.58 -7.67 5.71
N ALA A 119 10.25 -7.64 7.00
CA ALA A 119 11.15 -7.98 8.11
C ALA A 119 11.58 -9.46 8.12
N GLU A 120 10.74 -10.34 7.58
CA GLU A 120 10.98 -11.78 7.49
C GLU A 120 11.71 -12.20 6.20
N CYS A 121 12.06 -11.24 5.33
CA CYS A 121 12.89 -11.54 4.16
C CYS A 121 14.36 -11.71 4.57
N ALA A 122 15.04 -12.67 3.93
CA ALA A 122 16.40 -13.06 4.31
C ALA A 122 17.45 -11.94 4.14
N ASP A 123 17.15 -10.93 3.32
CA ASP A 123 18.01 -9.79 3.03
C ASP A 123 17.61 -8.50 3.75
N PHE A 124 16.61 -8.58 4.64
CA PHE A 124 16.13 -7.46 5.43
C PHE A 124 17.24 -6.86 6.32
N LYS A 125 17.42 -5.55 6.24
CA LYS A 125 18.39 -4.79 7.04
C LYS A 125 17.67 -3.61 7.70
N PRO A 126 17.21 -3.74 8.95
CA PRO A 126 16.35 -2.75 9.57
C PRO A 126 16.96 -1.34 9.62
N TRP A 127 18.26 -1.24 9.89
CA TRP A 127 18.99 0.04 9.96
C TRP A 127 19.13 0.77 8.60
N ARG A 128 18.75 0.13 7.49
CA ARG A 128 18.69 0.76 6.16
C ARG A 128 17.28 1.18 5.76
N CYS A 129 16.28 0.87 6.58
CA CYS A 129 14.88 1.10 6.29
C CYS A 129 14.31 2.17 7.21
N PHE A 130 13.26 2.84 6.74
CA PHE A 130 12.40 3.68 7.54
C PHE A 130 11.20 2.83 7.95
N SER A 131 10.97 2.63 9.26
CA SER A 131 9.82 1.84 9.72
C SER A 131 8.51 2.44 9.20
N GLU A 132 7.57 1.61 8.78
CA GLU A 132 6.17 2.06 8.69
C GLU A 132 5.75 2.59 10.08
N PRO A 133 5.14 3.80 10.18
CA PRO A 133 4.79 4.42 11.46
C PRO A 133 4.15 3.50 12.50
N ARG A 134 3.29 2.57 12.07
CA ARG A 134 2.62 1.60 12.95
C ARG A 134 3.59 0.67 13.69
N TYR A 135 4.76 0.38 13.12
CA TYR A 135 5.77 -0.49 13.73
C TYR A 135 6.86 0.28 14.49
N TYR A 136 6.83 1.62 14.52
CA TYR A 136 7.91 2.43 15.07
C TYR A 136 8.30 2.03 16.51
N GLN A 137 7.31 1.84 17.38
CA GLN A 137 7.57 1.47 18.79
C GLN A 137 8.18 0.07 18.91
N GLU A 138 7.75 -0.87 18.07
CA GLU A 138 8.29 -2.22 18.07
C GLU A 138 9.72 -2.24 17.54
N TRP A 139 9.99 -1.53 16.45
CA TRP A 139 11.33 -1.36 15.91
C TRP A 139 12.26 -0.66 16.90
N LYS A 140 11.75 0.33 17.64
CA LYS A 140 12.48 0.95 18.74
C LYS A 140 12.85 -0.07 19.82
N ARG A 141 11.91 -0.90 20.25
CA ARG A 141 12.12 -1.95 21.26
C ARG A 141 13.17 -2.98 20.81
N ARG A 142 13.22 -3.30 19.52
CA ARG A 142 14.19 -4.22 18.91
C ARG A 142 15.54 -3.58 18.59
N ASN A 143 15.73 -2.27 18.84
CA ASN A 143 16.89 -1.50 18.39
C ASN A 143 17.12 -1.60 16.88
N TRP A 144 16.03 -1.65 16.11
CA TRP A 144 16.02 -1.74 14.65
C TRP A 144 16.00 -0.37 13.97
N LEU A 145 15.64 0.68 14.71
CA LEU A 145 15.63 2.04 14.17
C LEU A 145 17.03 2.43 13.67
N ARG A 146 17.04 3.11 12.52
CA ARG A 146 18.26 3.68 11.96
C ARG A 146 18.92 4.59 13.00
N PRO A 147 20.23 4.45 13.26
CA PRO A 147 20.95 5.39 14.10
C PRO A 147 20.80 6.81 13.53
N PRO A 148 20.69 7.84 14.38
CA PRO A 148 20.83 9.21 13.91
C PRO A 148 22.15 9.31 13.14
N SER A 149 22.09 9.79 11.91
CA SER A 149 23.28 9.94 11.08
C SER A 149 24.27 10.86 11.80
N THR A 150 25.35 10.29 12.31
CA THR A 150 26.53 11.06 12.69
C THR A 150 27.20 11.50 11.40
N GLU A 151 26.65 12.53 10.75
CA GLU A 151 27.36 13.23 9.69
C GLU A 151 28.47 14.06 10.35
N TYR A 152 29.72 13.70 10.06
CA TYR A 152 30.94 14.46 10.31
C TYR A 152 31.31 15.24 9.05
#